data_AF-A0A523IPW2-F1
#
_entry.id   AF-A0A523IPW2-F1
#
_cell.length_a   1.000
_cell.length_b   1.000
_cell.length_c   1.000
_cell.angle_alpha   90.00
_cell.angle_beta   90.00
_cell.angle_gamma   90.00
#
_symmetry.space_group_name_H-M   'P 1'
#
loop_
_entity.id
_entity.type
_entity.pdbx_description
1 polymer ?
#
loop_
_entity_poly.entity_id
_entity_poly.type
_entity_poly.pdbx_seq_one_letter_code
_entity_poly.pdbx_strand_id
1 'polypeptide(L)'
;MGRVLAAVGIVLLFVLNLALPYTPLGRRGSDTQLHFDVPGARGELGQLLPAFTLLDLEGSPVRISDFRGKRVLLTFERSIDW
;
A
#
# COMPACT_ATOMS: atom_id res chain seq x y z
N MET A 1 -4.02 12.83 45.65
CA MET A 1 -5.05 12.22 44.77
C MET A 1 -4.82 12.54 43.28
N GLY A 2 -4.73 13.81 42.87
CA GLY A 2 -4.66 14.19 41.44
C GLY A 2 -3.49 13.62 40.62
N ARG A 3 -2.29 13.54 41.20
CA ARG A 3 -1.09 13.01 40.50
C ARG A 3 -1.20 11.52 40.16
N VAL A 4 -1.83 10.73 41.04
CA VAL A 4 -2.04 9.29 40.82
C VAL A 4 -3.08 9.08 39.73
N LEU A 5 -4.17 9.86 39.74
CA LEU A 5 -5.19 9.82 38.70
C LEU A 5 -4.60 10.15 37.31
N ALA A 6 -3.75 11.17 37.24
CA ALA A 6 -3.05 11.54 36.02
C ALA A 6 -2.11 10.43 35.53
N ALA A 7 -1.34 9.81 36.44
CA ALA A 7 -0.46 8.70 36.10
C ALA A 7 -1.24 7.49 35.55
N VAL A 8 -2.37 7.13 36.16
CA VAL A 8 -3.26 6.08 35.67
C VAL A 8 -3.81 6.41 34.28
N GLY A 9 -4.24 7.66 34.06
CA GLY A 9 -4.72 8.11 32.76
C GLY A 9 -3.66 7.98 31.66
N ILE A 10 -2.41 8.36 31.94
CA ILE A 10 -1.29 8.24 30.98
C ILE A 10 -0.99 6.78 30.66
N VAL A 11 -0.91 5.92 31.67
CA VAL A 11 -0.66 4.48 31.46
C VAL A 11 -1.78 3.85 30.62
N LEU A 12 -3.04 4.21 30.88
CA LEU A 12 -4.17 3.74 30.10
C LEU A 12 -4.06 4.19 28.63
N LEU A 13 -3.74 5.46 28.39
CA LEU A 13 -3.53 5.96 27.02
C LEU A 13 -2.37 5.25 26.32
N PHE A 14 -1.29 4.93 27.04
CA PHE A 14 -0.14 4.23 26.49
C PHE A 14 -0.49 2.79 26.11
N VAL A 15 -1.19 2.07 27.00
CA VAL A 15 -1.71 0.72 26.71
C VAL A 15 -2.68 0.76 25.54
N LEU A 16 -3.57 1.75 25.49
CA LEU A 16 -4.52 1.90 24.40
C LEU A 16 -3.80 2.15 23.07
N ASN A 17 -2.78 3.02 23.06
CA ASN A 17 -1.95 3.27 21.87
C ASN A 17 -1.23 2.00 21.38
N LEU A 18 -0.71 1.17 22.30
CA LEU A 18 -0.06 -0.10 21.98
C LEU A 18 -1.04 -1.17 21.49
N ALA A 19 -2.23 -1.26 22.09
CA ALA A 19 -3.19 -2.33 21.81
C ALA A 19 -4.05 -2.04 20.57
N LEU A 20 -4.42 -0.78 20.33
CA LEU A 20 -5.35 -0.39 19.27
C LEU A 20 -4.97 -0.91 17.87
N PRO A 21 -3.72 -0.84 17.40
CA PRO A 21 -3.34 -1.32 16.06
C PRO A 21 -3.61 -2.81 15.81
N TYR A 22 -3.65 -3.61 16.88
CA TYR A 22 -3.93 -5.06 16.81
C TYR A 22 -5.43 -5.37 16.86
N THR A 23 -6.27 -4.37 17.13
CA THR A 23 -7.73 -4.50 17.13
C THR A 23 -8.32 -4.06 15.79
N PRO A 24 -9.52 -4.53 15.42
CA PRO A 24 -10.22 -4.04 14.22
C PRO A 24 -10.49 -2.52 14.23
N LEU A 25 -10.63 -1.92 15.42
CA LEU A 25 -10.92 -0.49 15.61
C LEU A 25 -9.71 0.42 15.32
N GLY A 26 -8.50 -0.02 15.69
CA GLY A 26 -7.27 0.77 15.51
C GLY A 26 -6.39 0.31 14.35
N ARG A 27 -6.78 -0.75 13.64
CA ARG A 27 -6.15 -1.15 12.39
C ARG A 27 -6.31 0.00 11.39
N ARG A 28 -5.20 0.63 10.98
CA ARG A 28 -5.17 1.57 9.85
C ARG A 28 -5.87 0.88 8.67
N GLY A 29 -6.81 1.58 8.04
CA GLY A 29 -7.76 1.00 7.09
C GLY A 29 -7.14 0.11 6.01
N SER A 30 -7.97 -0.70 5.36
CA SER A 30 -7.60 -1.59 4.26
C SER A 30 -7.07 -0.87 3.00
N ASP A 31 -6.68 0.40 3.07
CA ASP A 31 -6.02 1.16 1.99
C ASP A 31 -4.67 0.56 1.55
N THR A 32 -4.22 -0.51 2.21
CA THR A 32 -3.06 -1.33 1.81
C THR A 32 -3.47 -2.73 1.33
N GLN A 33 -4.76 -3.09 1.35
CA GLN A 33 -5.22 -4.25 0.59
C GLN A 33 -5.07 -3.87 -0.88
N LEU A 34 -4.15 -4.55 -1.56
CA LEU A 34 -4.11 -4.59 -3.02
C LEU A 34 -5.55 -4.72 -3.53
N HIS A 35 -5.98 -3.77 -4.36
CA HIS A 35 -7.31 -3.72 -4.96
C HIS A 35 -7.51 -4.91 -5.89
N PHE A 36 -7.73 -6.08 -5.30
CA PHE A 36 -8.02 -7.34 -5.97
C PHE A 36 -9.49 -7.48 -6.35
N ASP A 37 -10.30 -6.50 -5.96
CA ASP A 37 -11.70 -6.33 -6.30
C ASP A 37 -11.90 -5.77 -7.72
N VAL A 38 -10.85 -5.21 -8.33
CA VAL A 38 -10.87 -4.75 -9.72
C VAL A 38 -10.80 -5.98 -10.65
N PRO A 39 -11.84 -6.25 -11.47
CA PRO A 39 -11.81 -7.35 -12.42
C PRO A 39 -10.61 -7.22 -13.37
N GLY A 40 -9.77 -8.26 -13.42
CA GLY A 40 -8.55 -8.27 -14.25
C GLY A 40 -7.32 -7.59 -13.65
N ALA A 41 -7.40 -7.03 -12.43
CA ALA A 41 -6.23 -6.45 -11.76
C ALA A 41 -5.28 -7.53 -11.19
N ARG A 42 -5.77 -8.76 -11.01
CA ARG A 42 -4.91 -9.90 -10.69
C ARG A 42 -4.23 -10.39 -11.95
N GLY A 43 -2.92 -10.15 -12.05
CA GLY A 43 -2.09 -10.85 -13.03
C GLY A 43 -2.04 -12.34 -12.71
N GLU A 44 -2.54 -13.17 -13.61
CA GLU A 44 -2.39 -14.63 -13.52
C GLU A 44 -1.11 -15.07 -14.25
N LEU A 45 -0.39 -16.02 -13.68
CA LEU A 45 0.82 -16.56 -14.31
C LEU A 45 0.47 -17.18 -15.66
N GLY A 46 1.24 -16.84 -16.69
CA GLY A 46 1.05 -17.33 -18.05
C GLY A 46 0.06 -16.51 -18.89
N GLN A 47 -0.68 -15.59 -18.30
CA GLN A 47 -1.47 -14.63 -19.08
C GLN A 47 -0.58 -13.55 -19.71
N LEU A 48 -1.02 -13.07 -20.89
CA LEU A 48 -0.40 -11.91 -21.51
C LEU A 48 -0.72 -10.66 -20.68
N LEU A 49 0.32 -9.88 -20.39
CA LEU A 49 0.15 -8.54 -19.82
C LEU A 49 -0.73 -7.68 -20.75
N PRO A 50 -1.69 -6.92 -20.21
CA PRO A 50 -2.48 -5.98 -20.99
C PRO A 50 -1.57 -4.93 -21.62
N ALA A 51 -1.97 -4.40 -22.78
CA ALA A 51 -1.26 -3.30 -23.40
C ALA A 51 -1.44 -2.03 -22.54
N PHE A 52 -0.33 -1.40 -22.17
CA PHE A 52 -0.33 -0.11 -21.49
C PHE A 52 0.84 0.75 -21.97
N THR A 53 0.67 2.07 -21.78
CA THR A 53 1.70 3.09 -22.01
C THR A 53 1.84 3.90 -20.73
N LEU A 54 3.07 4.11 -20.27
CA LEU A 54 3.40 4.95 -19.12
C LEU A 54 4.34 6.07 -19.57
N LEU A 55 4.51 7.07 -18.73
CA LEU A 55 5.57 8.07 -18.90
C LEU A 55 6.81 7.60 -18.14
N ASP A 56 7.98 7.79 -18.72
CA ASP A 56 9.25 7.68 -18.00
C ASP A 56 9.53 8.94 -17.15
N LEU A 57 10.71 8.99 -16.54
CA LEU A 57 11.14 10.07 -15.65
C LEU A 57 11.32 11.39 -16.41
N GLU A 58 11.56 11.32 -17.71
CA GLU A 58 11.71 12.45 -18.61
C GLU A 58 10.36 12.87 -19.24
N GLY A 59 9.26 12.20 -18.88
CA GLY A 59 7.93 12.47 -19.41
C GLY A 59 7.69 11.92 -20.81
N SER A 60 8.58 11.06 -21.31
CA SER A 60 8.44 10.42 -22.62
C SER A 60 7.56 9.17 -22.52
N PRO A 61 6.69 8.92 -23.52
CA PRO A 61 5.81 7.77 -23.50
C PRO A 61 6.58 6.47 -23.79
N VAL A 62 6.42 5.48 -22.92
CA VAL A 62 7.01 4.13 -23.02
C VAL A 62 5.90 3.09 -23.04
N ARG A 63 5.91 2.19 -24.03
CA ARG A 63 4.91 1.12 -24.16
C ARG A 63 5.46 -0.19 -23.63
N ILE A 64 4.60 -1.01 -23.03
CA ILE A 64 5.02 -2.36 -22.57
C ILE A 64 5.51 -3.24 -23.73
N SER A 65 5.03 -2.99 -24.97
CA SER A 65 5.48 -3.69 -26.18
C SER A 65 6.97 -3.46 -26.50
N ASP A 66 7.53 -2.35 -26.06
CA ASP A 66 8.92 -1.95 -26.38
C ASP A 66 9.94 -2.88 -25.68
N PHE A 67 9.48 -3.62 -24.67
CA PHE A 67 10.28 -4.59 -23.93
C PHE A 67 10.07 -6.05 -24.36
N ARG A 68 9.32 -6.34 -25.44
CA ARG A 68 9.14 -7.72 -25.91
C ARG A 68 10.49 -8.38 -26.22
N GLY A 69 10.61 -9.66 -25.89
CA GLY A 69 11.84 -10.43 -26.02
C GLY A 69 12.88 -10.19 -24.91
N LYS A 70 12.62 -9.27 -23.97
CA LYS A 70 13.47 -9.02 -22.80
C LYS A 70 12.83 -9.60 -21.54
N ARG A 71 13.66 -9.99 -20.57
CA ARG A 71 13.20 -10.28 -19.20
C ARG A 71 13.04 -8.95 -18.47
N VAL A 72 11.84 -8.67 -17.99
CA VAL A 72 11.47 -7.40 -17.36
C VAL A 72 10.93 -7.69 -15.97
N LEU A 73 11.36 -6.90 -14.99
CA LEU A 73 10.75 -6.83 -13.67
C LEU A 73 9.90 -5.56 -13.61
N LEU A 74 8.60 -5.70 -13.33
CA LEU A 74 7.70 -4.58 -13.09
C LEU A 74 7.51 -4.44 -11.58
N THR A 75 7.82 -3.27 -11.03
CA THR A 75 7.50 -2.91 -9.65
C THR A 75 6.44 -1.81 -9.65
N PHE A 76 5.46 -1.93 -8.75
CA PHE A 76 4.42 -0.92 -8.53
C PHE A 76 4.67 -0.30 -7.17
N GLU A 77 5.20 0.91 -7.17
CA GLU A 77 5.47 1.67 -5.95
C GLU A 77 4.35 2.69 -5.72
N ARG A 78 3.96 2.88 -4.46
CA ARG A 78 3.10 3.99 -4.08
C ARG A 78 3.96 5.25 -4.06
N SER A 79 3.67 6.22 -4.92
CA SER A 79 4.26 7.55 -4.78
C SER A 79 3.83 8.10 -3.41
N ILE A 80 4.81 8.36 -2.55
CA ILE A 80 4.58 9.12 -1.31
C ILE A 80 4.89 10.56 -1.69
N ASP A 81 3.86 11.27 -2.14
CA ASP A 81 3.92 12.70 -2.33
C ASP A 81 3.82 13.31 -0.91
N TRP A 82 4.94 13.79 -0.38
CA TRP A 82 5.01 14.56 0.87
C TRP A 82 5.06 16.05 0.57
#